data_AF-R9LRR1-F1
#
_entry.id   AF-R9LRR1-F1
#
_cell.length_a   1.000
_cell.length_b   1.000
_cell.length_c   1.000
_cell.angle_alpha   90.00
_cell.angle_beta   90.00
_cell.angle_gamma   90.00
#
_symmetry.space_group_name_H-M   'P 1'
#
loop_
_entity.id
_entity.type
_entity.pdbx_description
1 polymer ?
#
loop_
_entity_poly.entity_id
_entity_poly.type
_entity_poly.pdbx_seq_one_letter_code
_entity_poly.pdbx_strand_id
1 'polypeptide(L)' 'MKIGDSVYTPRFCTVRITAVFTTEAEARAAGYCEPTYYKGDHIILGKSLDMYHMEFAAVPKGASHE' A
#
# COMPACT_ATOMS: atom_id res chain seq x y z
N MET A 1 1.63 3.38 10.03
CA MET A 1 0.81 4.07 9.03
C MET A 1 -0.65 3.78 9.30
N LYS A 2 -1.56 4.73 9.04
CA LYS A 2 -3.00 4.55 9.26
C LYS A 2 -3.83 5.06 8.07
N ILE A 3 -5.10 4.66 8.04
CA ILE A 3 -6.08 5.16 7.06
C ILE A 3 -6.13 6.69 7.14
N GLY A 4 -6.10 7.32 5.97
CA GLY A 4 -6.13 8.77 5.81
C GLY A 4 -4.76 9.43 5.71
N ASP A 5 -3.66 8.75 6.07
CA ASP A 5 -2.29 9.27 5.91
C ASP A 5 -1.96 9.49 4.44
N SER A 6 -1.16 10.53 4.16
CA SER A 6 -0.60 10.79 2.84
C SER A 6 0.88 10.45 2.82
N VAL A 7 1.31 9.65 1.85
CA VAL A 7 2.71 9.21 1.72
C VAL A 7 3.21 9.34 0.30
N TYR A 8 4.47 9.72 0.16
CA TYR A 8 5.13 9.77 -1.15
C TYR A 8 5.63 8.38 -1.55
N THR A 9 5.23 7.94 -2.74
CA THR A 9 5.69 6.71 -3.39
C THR A 9 6.41 7.07 -4.71
N PRO A 10 7.50 6.40 -5.07
CA PRO A 10 8.21 6.69 -6.31
C PRO A 10 7.37 6.52 -7.58
N ARG A 11 6.42 5.57 -7.61
CA ARG A 11 5.62 5.28 -8.81
C ARG A 11 4.38 6.17 -8.96
N PHE A 12 3.76 6.56 -7.85
CA PHE A 12 2.46 7.25 -7.86
C PHE A 12 2.47 8.60 -7.13
N CYS A 13 3.67 9.15 -6.84
CA CYS A 13 3.85 10.37 -6.05
C CYS A 13 3.13 10.27 -4.69
N THR A 14 2.48 11.35 -4.24
CA THR A 14 1.76 11.38 -2.96
C THR A 14 0.41 10.69 -3.09
N VAL A 15 0.23 9.60 -2.35
CA VAL A 15 -1.02 8.82 -2.31
C VAL A 15 -1.61 8.85 -0.91
N ARG A 16 -2.94 8.65 -0.82
CA ARG A 16 -3.65 8.54 0.46
C ARG A 16 -3.98 7.09 0.76
N ILE A 17 -3.70 6.66 1.98
CA ILE A 17 -3.97 5.29 2.42
C ILE A 17 -5.45 5.12 2.73
N THR A 18 -6.10 4.15 2.08
CA THR A 18 -7.53 3.84 2.23
C THR A 18 -7.78 2.55 3.01
N ALA A 19 -6.78 1.66 3.07
CA ALA A 19 -6.85 0.39 3.81
C ALA A 19 -5.53 0.06 4.51
N VAL A 20 -5.59 -0.71 5.59
CA VAL A 20 -4.43 -1.26 6.28
C VAL A 20 -4.68 -2.75 6.49
N PHE A 21 -3.75 -3.60 6.07
CA PHE A 21 -3.83 -5.05 6.26
C PHE A 21 -2.71 -5.53 7.18
N THR A 22 -2.90 -6.69 7.79
CA THR A 22 -1.90 -7.29 8.67
C THR A 22 -0.79 -7.94 7.86
N THR A 23 -1.14 -8.56 6.73
CA THR A 23 -0.20 -9.29 5.87
C THR A 23 -0.34 -8.91 4.40
N GLU A 24 0.73 -9.14 3.64
CA GLU A 24 0.72 -8.89 2.19
C GLU A 24 -0.26 -9.82 1.47
N ALA A 25 -0.42 -11.05 1.96
CA ALA A 25 -1.35 -12.03 1.40
C ALA A 25 -2.81 -11.56 1.47
N GLU A 26 -3.24 -10.98 2.60
CA GLU A 26 -4.58 -10.39 2.75
C GLU A 26 -4.81 -9.23 1.78
N ALA A 27 -3.83 -8.33 1.65
CA ALA A 27 -3.91 -7.21 0.72
C ALA A 27 -4.05 -7.68 -0.73
N ARG A 28 -3.24 -8.67 -1.14
CA ARG A 28 -3.31 -9.27 -2.48
C ARG A 28 -4.64 -10.00 -2.72
N ALA A 29 -5.17 -10.72 -1.72
CA ALA A 29 -6.49 -11.35 -1.81
C ALA A 29 -7.61 -10.32 -2.00
N ALA A 30 -7.46 -9.11 -1.44
CA ALA A 30 -8.38 -7.98 -1.65
C ALA A 30 -8.17 -7.23 -2.98
N GLY A 31 -7.18 -7.63 -3.80
CA GLY A 31 -6.89 -7.09 -5.12
C GLY A 31 -5.81 -5.99 -5.15
N TYR A 32 -5.10 -5.75 -4.04
CA TYR A 32 -3.98 -4.83 -4.01
C TYR A 32 -2.70 -5.54 -4.48
N CYS A 33 -2.39 -5.41 -5.76
CA CYS A 33 -1.27 -6.13 -6.39
C CYS A 33 -0.22 -5.20 -7.01
N GLU A 34 -0.52 -3.91 -7.17
CA GLU A 34 0.38 -2.96 -7.82
C GLU A 34 1.49 -2.49 -6.88
N PRO A 35 2.78 -2.72 -7.18
CA PRO A 35 3.86 -2.22 -6.34
C PRO A 35 4.00 -0.70 -6.51
N THR A 36 4.22 0.01 -5.40
CA THR A 36 4.45 1.47 -5.38
C THR A 36 5.91 1.86 -5.17
N TYR A 37 6.76 0.89 -4.79
CA TYR A 37 8.17 1.06 -4.40
C TYR A 37 8.41 2.00 -3.21
N TYR A 38 7.44 2.12 -2.30
CA TYR A 38 7.61 2.86 -1.06
C TYR A 38 8.79 2.32 -0.22
N LYS A 39 9.66 3.24 0.23
CA LYS A 39 10.92 2.94 0.94
C LYS A 39 10.85 3.19 2.45
N GLY A 40 9.71 2.93 3.09
CA GLY A 40 9.56 2.99 4.56
C GLY A 40 9.33 1.61 5.19
N ASP A 41 8.88 1.61 6.45
CA ASP A 41 8.63 0.41 7.27
C ASP A 41 7.36 -0.35 6.88
N HIS A 42 6.73 0.05 5.78
CA HIS A 42 5.51 -0.56 5.26
C HIS A 42 5.71 -0.91 3.78
N ILE A 43 4.95 -1.89 3.32
CA ILE A 43 4.72 -2.14 1.90
C ILE A 43 3.43 -1.40 1.54
N ILE A 44 3.49 -0.55 0.52
CA ILE A 44 2.31 0.13 -0.01
C ILE A 44 1.96 -0.50 -1.34
N LEU A 45 0.74 -1.03 -1.44
CA LEU A 45 0.22 -1.70 -2.62
C LEU A 45 -0.95 -0.91 -3.19
N GLY A 46 -1.02 -0.83 -4.51
CA GLY A 46 -2.12 -0.20 -5.24
C GLY A 46 -3.13 -1.23 -5.76
N LYS A 47 -4.39 -0.80 -5.87
CA LYS A 47 -5.47 -1.52 -6.52
C LYS A 47 -6.16 -0.57 -7.51
N SER A 48 -6.19 -0.93 -8.79
CA SER A 48 -6.96 -0.18 -9.79
C SER A 48 -8.45 -0.44 -9.63
N LEU A 49 -9.25 0.62 -9.55
CA LEU A 49 -10.71 0.54 -9.56
C LEU A 49 -11.25 0.73 -10.98
N ASP A 50 -10.71 1.71 -11.69
CA ASP A 50 -11.00 2.00 -13.09
C ASP A 50 -9.80 2.71 -13.76
N MET A 51 -10.00 3.31 -14.93
CA MET A 51 -8.95 3.97 -15.70
C MET A 51 -8.29 5.16 -14.98
N TYR A 52 -9.00 5.82 -14.07
CA TYR A 52 -8.56 7.06 -13.42
C TYR A 52 -8.45 6.95 -11.90
N HIS A 53 -8.97 5.88 -11.30
CA HIS A 53 -8.99 5.71 -9.85
C HIS A 53 -8.21 4.48 -9.38
N MET A 54 -7.37 4.70 -8.37
CA MET A 54 -6.65 3.66 -7.64
C MET A 54 -6.80 3.87 -6.13
N GLU A 55 -6.87 2.76 -5.40
CA GLU A 55 -6.78 2.72 -3.94
C GLU A 55 -5.41 2.23 -3.51
N PHE A 56 -4.98 2.65 -2.31
CA PHE A 56 -3.67 2.29 -1.77
C PHE A 56 -3.81 1.74 -0.36
N ALA A 57 -3.24 0.55 -0.16
CA ALA A 57 -3.23 -0.12 1.12
C ALA A 57 -1.82 -0.17 1.71
N ALA A 58 -1.73 -0.02 3.03
CA ALA A 58 -0.50 -0.21 3.77
C ALA A 58 -0.48 -1.60 4.43
N VAL A 59 0.66 -2.26 4.36
CA VAL A 59 0.96 -3.50 5.07
C VAL A 59 2.24 -3.24 5.88
N PRO A 60 2.28 -3.48 7.19
CA PRO A 60 3.53 -3.42 7.93
C PRO A 60 4.55 -4.35 7.28
N LYS A 61 5.78 -3.89 7.04
CA LYS A 61 6.87 -4.83 6.83
C LYS A 61 7.03 -5.51 8.17
N GLY A 62 6.50 -6.74 8.31
CA GLY A 62 6.71 -7.53 9.52
C GLY A 62 8.18 -7.44 9.87
N ALA A 63 8.49 -7.12 11.12
CA ALA A 63 9.86 -7.00 11.58
C ALA A 63 10.64 -8.17 11.00
N SER A 64 11.51 -7.91 10.04
CA SER A 64 12.54 -8.84 9.69
C SER A 64 13.32 -8.97 10.98
N HIS A 65 13.00 -10.01 11.76
CA HIS A 65 13.93 -10.56 12.73
C HIS A 65 15.12 -10.98 11.88
N GLU A 66 16.10 -10.08 11.81
CA GLU A 66 17.49 -10.44 11.58
C GLU A 66 18.03 -11.11 12.85
#